data_AF-A0A7K7AF27-F1
#
_entry.id   AF-A0A7K7AF27-F1
#
_cell.length_a   1.000
_cell.length_b   1.000
_cell.length_c   1.000
_cell.angle_alpha   90.00
_cell.angle_beta   90.00
_cell.angle_gamma   90.00
#
_symmetry.space_group_name_H-M   'P 1'
#
loop_
_entity.id
_entity.type
_entity.pdbx_description
1 polymer ?
#
loop_
_entity_poly.entity_id
_entity_poly.type
_entity_poly.pdbx_seq_one_letter_code
_entity_poly.pdbx_strand_id
1 'polypeptide(L)'
;GVRGTIAVGLVPQYYSLDHQPGWLPDSVAYHADDGKLYSGRAKGRQFGTKCSSGDRIGCGIELVSFEVQTAQIFFTKNGKRVGSTIMPLSPDGLFPAVGMHSLGEEVRLHLHAELATEEDDSVMMVDSYEDEWGRLHDVRVCGTLLEYVGKGKSIVDVGLAQARRPLCTRSHYFEVEIVDPGEKCYIALGLA
;
A
#
# COMPACT_ATOMS: atom_id res chain seq x y z
N GLY A 1 23.95 -5.77 -11.71
CA GLY A 1 24.61 -4.47 -11.83
C GLY A 1 26.00 -4.49 -11.24
N VAL A 2 26.80 -3.46 -11.48
CA VAL A 2 28.24 -3.40 -11.15
C VAL A 2 28.52 -3.24 -9.65
N ARG A 3 27.71 -2.45 -8.93
CA ARG A 3 27.90 -2.14 -7.51
C ARG A 3 26.80 -2.67 -6.59
N GLY A 4 25.60 -2.92 -7.12
CA GLY A 4 24.46 -3.40 -6.32
C GLY A 4 23.92 -2.35 -5.35
N THR A 5 24.17 -1.07 -5.63
CA THR A 5 23.73 0.12 -4.91
C THR A 5 22.23 0.36 -5.15
N ILE A 6 21.42 -0.60 -4.70
CA ILE A 6 19.96 -0.58 -4.77
C ILE A 6 19.42 -0.21 -3.39
N ALA A 7 18.53 0.77 -3.33
CA ALA A 7 17.84 1.17 -2.10
C ALA A 7 16.34 0.92 -2.24
N VAL A 8 15.73 0.40 -1.18
CA VAL A 8 14.26 0.21 -1.09
C VAL A 8 13.78 0.96 0.14
N GLY A 9 12.74 1.78 -0.02
CA GLY A 9 12.28 2.60 1.08
C GLY A 9 11.06 3.45 0.76
N LEU A 10 10.93 4.51 1.56
CA LEU A 10 9.84 5.47 1.49
C LEU A 10 10.39 6.90 1.44
N VAL A 11 9.75 7.75 0.64
CA VAL A 11 10.14 9.15 0.42
C VAL A 11 8.90 10.07 0.45
N PRO A 12 9.04 11.39 0.69
CA PRO A 12 7.94 12.34 0.52
C PRO A 12 7.52 12.50 -0.95
N GLN A 13 6.33 13.07 -1.18
CA GLN A 13 5.76 13.30 -2.51
C GLN A 13 6.72 14.01 -3.48
N TYR A 14 7.41 15.03 -2.98
CA TYR A 14 8.34 15.85 -3.76
C TYR A 14 9.80 15.53 -3.41
N TYR A 15 10.20 14.27 -3.58
CA TYR A 15 11.57 13.84 -3.36
C TYR A 15 12.47 14.15 -4.56
N SER A 16 13.71 14.59 -4.29
CA SER A 16 14.67 14.87 -5.35
C SER A 16 15.16 13.57 -6.00
N LEU A 17 15.12 13.51 -7.34
CA LEU A 17 15.45 12.30 -8.11
C LEU A 17 16.95 12.11 -8.35
N ASP A 18 17.78 13.04 -7.88
CA ASP A 18 19.25 12.98 -7.91
C ASP A 18 19.87 12.37 -6.64
N HIS A 19 19.04 11.94 -5.66
CA HIS A 19 19.47 11.33 -4.41
C HIS A 19 18.87 9.94 -4.23
N GLN A 20 19.62 9.04 -3.58
CA GLN A 20 19.08 7.74 -3.17
C GLN A 20 18.02 7.91 -2.08
N PRO A 21 16.98 7.06 -2.02
CA PRO A 21 16.04 7.02 -0.91
C PRO A 21 16.75 6.93 0.46
N GLY A 22 16.24 7.65 1.46
CA GLY A 22 16.80 7.71 2.82
C GLY A 22 17.89 8.77 3.02
N TRP A 23 18.34 9.45 1.97
CA TRP A 23 19.44 10.43 2.05
C TRP A 23 18.99 11.86 2.34
N LEU A 24 17.77 12.24 1.95
CA LEU A 24 17.20 13.56 2.25
C LEU A 24 16.17 13.46 3.38
N PRO A 25 15.84 14.58 4.07
CA PRO A 25 14.84 14.61 5.13
C PRO A 25 13.52 13.91 4.77
N ASP A 26 12.83 13.44 5.81
CA ASP A 26 11.51 12.79 5.70
C ASP A 26 11.47 11.53 4.82
N SER A 27 12.63 10.91 4.58
CA SER A 27 12.75 9.63 3.90
C SER A 27 13.49 8.58 4.72
N VAL A 28 13.24 7.31 4.41
CA VAL A 28 13.93 6.15 4.98
C VAL A 28 14.13 5.07 3.94
N ALA A 29 15.28 4.39 3.96
CA ALA A 29 15.52 3.26 3.08
C ALA A 29 16.51 2.26 3.66
N TYR A 30 16.34 1.00 3.24
CA TYR A 30 17.29 -0.07 3.45
C TYR A 30 18.12 -0.25 2.18
N HIS A 31 19.44 -0.17 2.32
CA HIS A 31 20.39 -0.21 1.20
C HIS A 31 20.98 -1.61 1.06
N ALA A 32 20.85 -2.20 -0.13
CA ALA A 32 21.19 -3.58 -0.42
C ALA A 32 22.71 -3.85 -0.40
N ASP A 33 23.52 -2.88 -0.80
CA ASP A 33 24.97 -3.00 -0.96
C ASP A 33 25.73 -3.04 0.38
N ASP A 34 25.20 -2.41 1.42
CA ASP A 34 25.86 -2.32 2.73
C ASP A 34 25.03 -2.82 3.91
N GLY A 35 23.74 -3.11 3.70
CA GLY A 35 22.85 -3.61 4.74
C GLY A 35 22.48 -2.55 5.78
N LYS A 36 22.66 -1.26 5.50
CA LYS A 36 22.36 -0.19 6.44
C LYS A 36 21.00 0.44 6.20
N LEU A 37 20.48 1.04 7.28
CA LEU A 37 19.31 1.91 7.23
C LEU A 37 19.76 3.36 7.09
N TYR A 38 19.23 4.04 6.08
CA TYR A 38 19.39 5.47 5.85
C TYR A 38 18.08 6.15 6.20
N SER A 39 18.13 7.26 6.95
CA SER A 39 16.95 7.98 7.40
C SER A 39 17.28 9.47 7.50
N GLY A 40 16.76 10.26 6.55
CA GLY A 40 16.95 11.70 6.52
C GLY A 40 18.34 12.22 6.14
N ARG A 41 19.34 11.34 5.87
CA ARG A 41 20.75 11.75 5.68
C ARG A 41 21.59 10.68 4.98
N ALA A 42 22.60 11.11 4.23
CA ALA A 42 23.57 10.24 3.53
C ALA A 42 24.59 9.50 4.45
N LYS A 43 24.18 9.18 5.69
CA LYS A 43 24.97 8.40 6.65
C LYS A 43 24.12 7.30 7.26
N GLY A 44 24.25 6.10 6.70
CA GLY A 44 23.53 4.90 7.15
C GLY A 44 24.00 4.39 8.50
N ARG A 45 23.12 3.69 9.21
CA ARG A 45 23.40 2.97 10.47
C ARG A 45 23.30 1.45 10.28
N GLN A 46 24.04 0.69 11.06
CA GLN A 46 23.94 -0.78 11.07
C GLN A 46 22.49 -1.19 11.33
N PHE A 47 21.98 -2.11 10.51
CA PHE A 47 20.57 -2.50 10.56
C PHE A 47 20.36 -3.96 10.16
N GLY A 48 20.76 -4.35 8.96
CA GLY A 48 20.63 -5.71 8.44
C GLY A 48 21.92 -6.22 7.83
N THR A 49 21.78 -7.25 7.01
CA THR A 49 22.88 -7.80 6.19
C THR A 49 22.83 -7.22 4.78
N LYS A 50 23.90 -7.36 4.01
CA LYS A 50 23.88 -7.05 2.58
C LYS A 50 22.92 -8.00 1.85
N CYS A 51 22.38 -7.56 0.72
CA CYS A 51 21.57 -8.39 -0.16
C CYS A 51 22.37 -8.91 -1.35
N SER A 52 21.90 -9.99 -1.94
CA SER A 52 22.50 -10.65 -3.10
C SER A 52 21.43 -11.04 -4.11
N SER A 53 21.84 -11.45 -5.31
CA SER A 53 20.92 -11.93 -6.34
C SER A 53 20.00 -13.03 -5.78
N GLY A 54 18.69 -12.86 -5.95
CA GLY A 54 17.66 -13.76 -5.43
C GLY A 54 17.01 -13.31 -4.12
N ASP A 55 17.64 -12.39 -3.37
CA ASP A 55 17.03 -11.83 -2.15
C ASP A 55 15.84 -10.93 -2.48
N ARG A 56 14.82 -10.98 -1.63
CA ARG A 56 13.64 -10.10 -1.66
C ARG A 56 13.70 -9.10 -0.51
N ILE A 57 13.57 -7.82 -0.80
CA ILE A 57 13.52 -6.75 0.21
C ILE A 57 12.10 -6.21 0.26
N GLY A 58 11.52 -6.15 1.45
CA GLY A 58 10.22 -5.52 1.69
C GLY A 58 10.34 -4.28 2.56
N CYS A 59 9.38 -3.37 2.41
CA CYS A 59 9.21 -2.17 3.23
C CYS A 59 7.72 -2.00 3.52
N GLY A 60 7.36 -1.68 4.77
CA GLY A 60 5.97 -1.50 5.19
C GLY A 60 5.82 -0.49 6.32
N ILE A 61 4.56 -0.09 6.55
CA ILE A 61 4.17 0.88 7.57
C ILE A 61 3.23 0.21 8.58
N GLU A 62 3.47 0.44 9.87
CA GLU A 62 2.58 0.14 10.99
C GLU A 62 2.26 1.47 11.69
N LEU A 63 0.97 1.83 11.81
CA LEU A 63 0.57 3.02 12.56
C LEU A 63 0.74 2.76 14.07
N VAL A 64 1.50 3.63 14.75
CA VAL A 64 1.82 3.46 16.18
C VAL A 64 0.88 4.27 17.07
N SER A 65 0.54 5.50 16.66
CA SER A 65 -0.40 6.36 17.41
C SER A 65 -1.02 7.42 16.51
N PHE A 66 -2.34 7.58 16.62
CA PHE A 66 -3.09 8.65 15.96
C PHE A 66 -2.85 10.02 16.58
N GLU A 67 -2.48 10.08 17.86
CA GLU A 67 -2.28 11.36 18.58
C GLU A 67 -0.98 12.06 18.17
N VAL A 68 0.03 11.29 17.74
CA VAL A 68 1.40 11.81 17.49
C VAL A 68 1.75 11.82 15.99
N GLN A 69 0.83 11.44 15.09
CA GLN A 69 1.08 11.33 13.63
C GLN A 69 2.44 10.67 13.30
N THR A 70 2.73 9.53 13.92
CA THR A 70 3.95 8.76 13.64
C THR A 70 3.62 7.38 13.10
N ALA A 71 4.50 6.91 12.23
CA ALA A 71 4.47 5.57 11.66
C ALA A 71 5.75 4.81 12.04
N GLN A 72 5.59 3.54 12.35
CA GLN A 72 6.68 2.59 12.43
C GLN A 72 6.90 1.99 11.04
N ILE A 73 8.04 2.31 10.44
CA ILE A 73 8.46 1.77 9.16
C ILE A 73 9.29 0.54 9.43
N PHE A 74 8.90 -0.61 8.87
CA PHE A 74 9.65 -1.86 9.01
C PHE A 74 10.17 -2.34 7.67
N PHE A 75 11.22 -3.15 7.72
CA PHE A 75 11.83 -3.76 6.54
C PHE A 75 11.95 -5.26 6.70
N THR A 76 11.82 -5.99 5.60
CA THR A 76 11.99 -7.44 5.55
C THR A 76 13.06 -7.83 4.54
N LYS A 77 13.68 -8.98 4.79
CA LYS A 77 14.55 -9.67 3.84
C LYS A 77 14.07 -11.12 3.75
N ASN A 78 13.69 -11.56 2.55
CA ASN A 78 13.15 -12.89 2.28
C ASN A 78 11.95 -13.23 3.19
N GLY A 79 11.02 -12.29 3.34
CA GLY A 79 9.84 -12.43 4.21
C GLY A 79 10.11 -12.21 5.70
N LYS A 80 11.36 -12.32 6.15
CA LYS A 80 11.71 -12.16 7.58
C LYS A 80 11.97 -10.69 7.95
N ARG A 81 11.41 -10.22 9.06
CA ARG A 81 11.65 -8.86 9.58
C ARG A 81 13.11 -8.66 9.95
N VAL A 82 13.71 -7.60 9.40
CA VAL A 82 15.08 -7.14 9.71
C VAL A 82 15.06 -6.19 10.91
N GLY A 83 14.09 -5.27 10.93
CA GLY A 83 13.91 -4.30 12.00
C GLY A 83 12.92 -3.21 11.61
N SER A 84 12.83 -2.17 12.43
CA SER A 84 11.97 -1.01 12.20
C SER A 84 12.59 0.31 12.66
N THR A 85 11.97 1.42 12.28
CA THR A 85 12.26 2.77 12.74
C THR A 85 10.98 3.59 12.81
N ILE A 86 10.91 4.53 13.72
CA ILE A 86 9.78 5.46 13.81
C ILE A 86 10.07 6.67 12.92
N MET A 87 9.07 7.13 12.19
CA MET A 87 9.10 8.37 11.43
C MET A 87 7.85 9.21 11.67
N PRO A 88 7.97 10.55 11.63
CA PRO A 88 6.80 11.41 11.49
C PRO A 88 6.12 11.13 10.16
N LEU A 89 4.79 11.11 10.16
CA LEU A 89 4.00 11.09 8.94
C LEU A 89 3.88 12.51 8.42
N SER A 90 4.30 12.72 7.17
CA SER A 90 3.92 13.92 6.43
C SER A 90 2.41 13.92 6.18
N PRO A 91 1.75 15.10 6.17
CA PRO A 91 0.33 15.20 5.78
C PRO A 91 0.07 14.60 4.39
N ASP A 92 1.04 14.74 3.47
CA ASP A 92 0.97 14.21 2.11
C ASP A 92 1.33 12.71 2.01
N GLY A 93 1.75 12.10 3.13
CA GLY A 93 2.13 10.70 3.19
C GLY A 93 3.54 10.39 2.67
N LEU A 94 3.89 9.11 2.78
CA LEU A 94 5.17 8.53 2.37
C LEU A 94 4.95 7.58 1.19
N PHE A 95 5.81 7.67 0.18
CA PHE A 95 5.67 7.00 -1.10
C PHE A 95 6.75 5.93 -1.29
N PRO A 96 6.41 4.71 -1.73
CA PRO A 96 7.39 3.68 -2.06
C PRO A 96 8.40 4.17 -3.10
N ALA A 97 9.68 3.95 -2.82
CA ALA A 97 10.76 4.34 -3.70
C ALA A 97 11.80 3.23 -3.82
N VAL A 98 12.29 3.05 -5.04
CA VAL A 98 13.44 2.21 -5.35
C VAL A 98 14.50 3.08 -6.03
N GLY A 99 15.68 3.12 -5.44
CA GLY A 99 16.83 3.82 -6.03
C GLY A 99 17.83 2.81 -6.60
N MET A 100 18.46 3.18 -7.71
CA MET A 100 19.54 2.43 -8.37
C MET A 100 20.62 3.43 -8.78
N HIS A 101 21.87 3.00 -8.83
CA HIS A 101 23.00 3.90 -9.06
C HIS A 101 24.10 3.31 -9.96
N SER A 102 24.14 2.00 -10.19
CA SER A 102 25.16 1.40 -11.06
C SER A 102 24.60 0.67 -12.27
N LEU A 103 25.39 0.64 -13.34
CA LEU A 103 25.01 0.05 -14.62
C LEU A 103 24.56 -1.42 -14.45
N GLY A 104 23.45 -1.77 -15.10
CA GLY A 104 22.89 -3.12 -15.13
C GLY A 104 22.22 -3.57 -13.82
N GLU A 105 21.88 -2.64 -12.92
CA GLU A 105 20.96 -2.91 -11.82
C GLU A 105 19.54 -3.05 -12.35
N GLU A 106 18.87 -4.12 -11.92
CA GLU A 106 17.50 -4.47 -12.33
C GLU A 106 16.78 -5.07 -11.13
N VAL A 107 15.48 -4.78 -10.99
CA VAL A 107 14.63 -5.31 -9.92
C VAL A 107 13.30 -5.79 -10.50
N ARG A 108 12.66 -6.74 -9.80
CA ARG A 108 11.28 -7.17 -10.07
C ARG A 108 10.38 -6.68 -8.95
N LEU A 109 9.31 -5.97 -9.29
CA LEU A 109 8.33 -5.47 -8.33
C LEU A 109 7.27 -6.55 -8.02
N HIS A 110 6.88 -6.66 -6.75
CA HIS A 110 5.83 -7.55 -6.28
C HIS A 110 4.84 -6.73 -5.43
N LEU A 111 3.76 -6.22 -6.05
CA LEU A 111 2.82 -5.29 -5.42
C LEU A 111 1.80 -5.97 -4.48
N HIS A 112 1.64 -7.29 -4.58
CA HIS A 112 0.70 -8.09 -3.77
C HIS A 112 1.43 -9.12 -2.89
N ALA A 113 2.56 -8.74 -2.31
CA ALA A 113 3.33 -9.66 -1.48
C ALA A 113 2.66 -9.83 -0.10
N GLU A 114 2.06 -10.99 0.14
CA GLU A 114 1.67 -11.42 1.48
C GLU A 114 2.93 -11.62 2.33
N LEU A 115 2.95 -11.03 3.53
CA LEU A 115 3.98 -11.34 4.51
C LEU A 115 3.79 -12.79 4.91
N ALA A 116 4.73 -13.67 4.58
CA ALA A 116 4.76 -15.01 5.12
C ALA A 116 4.94 -14.90 6.64
N THR A 117 3.83 -14.88 7.38
CA THR A 117 3.83 -15.13 8.81
C THR A 117 4.14 -16.61 8.96
N GLU A 118 5.25 -16.95 9.62
CA GLU A 118 5.45 -18.32 10.09
C GLU A 118 4.37 -18.61 11.12
N GLU A 119 3.22 -19.08 10.64
CA GLU A 119 2.04 -19.66 11.31
C GLU A 119 0.86 -19.61 10.32
N ASP A 120 1.01 -20.23 9.15
CA ASP A 120 -0.11 -20.43 8.20
C ASP A 120 -0.77 -21.79 8.48
N ASP A 121 -1.75 -21.76 9.38
CA ASP A 121 -2.67 -22.87 9.65
C ASP A 121 -4.13 -22.36 9.80
N SER A 122 -4.48 -21.25 9.15
CA SER A 122 -5.82 -20.64 9.28
C SER A 122 -6.58 -20.53 7.96
N VAL A 123 -7.13 -21.66 7.53
CA VAL A 123 -8.45 -21.86 6.87
C VAL A 123 -8.88 -20.90 5.75
N MET A 124 -9.04 -21.48 4.57
CA MET A 124 -9.83 -20.98 3.43
C MET A 124 -11.22 -20.45 3.87
N MET A 125 -11.51 -19.17 3.66
CA MET A 125 -12.87 -18.62 3.69
C MET A 125 -13.15 -17.94 2.35
N VAL A 126 -14.16 -18.45 1.63
CA VAL A 126 -14.74 -17.76 0.48
C VAL A 126 -15.92 -16.96 1.03
N ASP A 127 -15.66 -15.72 1.44
CA ASP A 127 -16.72 -14.84 1.92
C ASP A 127 -17.51 -14.33 0.71
N SER A 128 -18.82 -14.60 0.68
CA SER A 128 -19.69 -14.19 -0.42
C SER A 128 -20.05 -12.69 -0.40
N TYR A 129 -19.60 -11.91 0.59
CA TYR A 129 -19.82 -10.45 0.79
C TYR A 129 -21.26 -9.89 0.62
N GLU A 130 -22.26 -10.72 0.30
CA GLU A 130 -23.64 -10.31 0.03
C GLU A 130 -24.32 -9.67 1.26
N ASP A 131 -23.92 -10.08 2.48
CA ASP A 131 -24.46 -9.57 3.74
C ASP A 131 -23.93 -8.17 4.14
N GLU A 132 -22.97 -7.61 3.41
CA GLU A 132 -22.32 -6.33 3.74
C GLU A 132 -23.13 -5.10 3.29
N TRP A 133 -24.12 -5.26 2.40
CA TRP A 133 -24.94 -4.16 1.90
C TRP A 133 -26.30 -4.10 2.62
N GLY A 134 -26.58 -2.97 3.28
CA GLY A 134 -27.73 -2.84 4.18
C GLY A 134 -28.96 -2.20 3.55
N ARG A 135 -28.78 -1.37 2.52
CA ARG A 135 -29.87 -0.67 1.83
C ARG A 135 -29.56 -0.54 0.34
N LEU A 136 -30.45 -1.07 -0.50
CA LEU A 136 -30.32 -1.07 -1.96
C LEU A 136 -31.56 -0.43 -2.60
N HIS A 137 -31.35 0.38 -3.62
CA HIS A 137 -32.40 0.96 -4.45
C HIS A 137 -31.97 0.88 -5.92
N ASP A 138 -32.73 0.15 -6.74
CA ASP A 138 -32.45 -0.08 -8.17
C ASP A 138 -31.02 -0.61 -8.44
N VAL A 139 -30.43 -1.27 -7.44
CA VAL A 139 -29.12 -1.95 -7.50
C VAL A 139 -29.27 -3.36 -6.93
N ARG A 140 -28.65 -4.34 -7.57
CA ARG A 140 -28.60 -5.75 -7.14
C ARG A 140 -27.15 -6.11 -6.78
N VAL A 141 -26.99 -6.94 -5.74
CA VAL A 141 -25.71 -7.52 -5.32
C VAL A 141 -25.64 -8.97 -5.83
N CYS A 142 -24.53 -9.35 -6.46
CA CYS A 142 -24.22 -10.71 -6.87
C CYS A 142 -22.77 -11.02 -6.48
N GLY A 143 -22.55 -11.65 -5.32
CA GLY A 143 -21.21 -11.74 -4.72
C GLY A 143 -20.59 -10.36 -4.48
N THR A 144 -19.46 -10.07 -5.14
CA THR A 144 -18.77 -8.78 -5.05
C THR A 144 -19.26 -7.72 -6.05
N LEU A 145 -20.19 -8.07 -6.94
CA LEU A 145 -20.65 -7.18 -8.01
C LEU A 145 -21.91 -6.42 -7.59
N LEU A 146 -21.89 -5.09 -7.78
CA LEU A 146 -23.07 -4.23 -7.73
C LEU A 146 -23.53 -3.88 -9.13
N GLU A 147 -24.77 -4.23 -9.47
CA GLU A 147 -25.34 -4.03 -10.79
C GLU A 147 -26.55 -3.10 -10.73
N TYR A 148 -26.57 -2.06 -11.55
CA TYR A 148 -27.75 -1.22 -11.73
C TYR A 148 -28.85 -1.98 -12.48
N VAL A 149 -30.05 -2.04 -11.89
CA VAL A 149 -31.22 -2.73 -12.46
C VAL A 149 -32.43 -1.79 -12.65
N GLY A 150 -32.21 -0.48 -12.47
CA GLY A 150 -33.21 0.56 -12.66
C GLY A 150 -33.47 0.93 -14.13
N LYS A 151 -34.34 1.91 -14.34
CA LYS A 151 -34.78 2.32 -15.69
C LYS A 151 -33.79 3.22 -16.44
N GLY A 152 -32.96 3.97 -15.73
CA GLY A 152 -31.88 4.80 -16.28
C GLY A 152 -32.32 5.82 -17.34
N LYS A 153 -33.57 6.32 -17.30
CA LYS A 153 -34.10 7.19 -18.37
C LYS A 153 -33.68 8.64 -18.22
N SER A 154 -33.34 9.06 -17.01
CA SER A 154 -32.99 10.43 -16.66
C SER A 154 -32.04 10.48 -15.46
N ILE A 155 -31.45 11.65 -15.19
CA ILE A 155 -30.51 11.85 -14.06
C ILE A 155 -31.15 11.64 -12.68
N VAL A 156 -32.48 11.59 -12.60
CA VAL A 156 -33.21 11.28 -11.36
C VAL A 156 -33.41 9.78 -11.14
N ASP A 157 -33.23 8.93 -12.16
CA ASP A 157 -33.33 7.47 -12.05
C ASP A 157 -32.01 6.89 -11.50
N VAL A 158 -31.74 7.09 -10.22
CA VAL A 158 -30.45 6.76 -9.57
C VAL A 158 -30.49 5.39 -8.91
N GLY A 159 -29.44 4.60 -9.11
CA GLY A 159 -29.15 3.41 -8.31
C GLY A 159 -28.33 3.77 -7.06
N LEU A 160 -28.74 3.29 -5.89
CA LEU A 160 -28.05 3.56 -4.63
C LEU A 160 -27.83 2.28 -3.84
N ALA A 161 -26.58 2.06 -3.40
CA ALA A 161 -26.21 1.00 -2.47
C ALA A 161 -25.50 1.59 -1.26
N GLN A 162 -25.96 1.25 -0.05
CA GLN A 162 -25.34 1.67 1.21
C GLN A 162 -24.91 0.43 2.00
N ALA A 163 -23.65 0.44 2.46
CA ALA A 163 -23.11 -0.61 3.33
C ALA A 163 -23.89 -0.69 4.65
N ARG A 164 -24.00 -1.91 5.20
CA ARG A 164 -24.72 -2.20 6.44
C ARG A 164 -23.98 -1.72 7.69
N ARG A 165 -22.65 -1.63 7.60
CA ARG A 165 -21.78 -1.24 8.71
C ARG A 165 -21.04 0.06 8.38
N PRO A 166 -20.80 0.93 9.36
CA PRO A 166 -19.99 2.13 9.16
C PRO A 166 -18.53 1.76 8.93
N LEU A 167 -17.79 2.63 8.25
CA LEU A 167 -16.33 2.56 8.26
C LEU A 167 -15.83 2.74 9.70
N CYS A 168 -14.79 2.00 10.06
CA CYS A 168 -14.14 2.10 11.36
C CYS A 168 -12.63 1.98 11.19
N THR A 169 -11.85 2.17 12.25
CA THR A 169 -10.38 2.07 12.17
C THR A 169 -9.89 0.71 11.66
N ARG A 170 -10.68 -0.36 11.79
CA ARG A 170 -10.39 -1.69 11.25
C ARG A 170 -10.86 -1.93 9.81
N SER A 171 -11.78 -1.11 9.32
CA SER A 171 -12.34 -1.17 7.97
C SER A 171 -12.58 0.27 7.51
N HIS A 172 -11.49 0.98 7.25
CA HIS A 172 -11.47 2.43 7.04
C HIS A 172 -11.44 2.81 5.56
N TYR A 173 -11.48 1.81 4.67
CA TYR A 173 -11.30 1.96 3.25
C TYR A 173 -12.31 1.09 2.50
N PHE A 174 -12.88 1.63 1.43
CA PHE A 174 -13.58 0.87 0.42
C PHE A 174 -13.27 1.49 -0.94
N GLU A 175 -13.18 0.64 -1.95
CA GLU A 175 -13.00 1.03 -3.34
C GLU A 175 -13.99 0.27 -4.20
N VAL A 176 -14.30 0.82 -5.37
CA VAL A 176 -15.21 0.17 -6.32
C VAL A 176 -14.55 0.23 -7.69
N GLU A 177 -14.41 -0.93 -8.31
CA GLU A 177 -14.00 -1.05 -9.70
C GLU A 177 -15.24 -0.89 -10.60
N ILE A 178 -15.15 -0.01 -11.60
CA ILE A 178 -16.20 0.14 -12.61
C ILE A 178 -15.99 -0.95 -13.66
N VAL A 179 -16.70 -2.07 -13.51
CA VAL A 179 -16.61 -3.23 -14.42
C VAL A 179 -17.15 -2.89 -15.82
N ASP A 180 -18.25 -2.13 -15.90
CA ASP A 180 -18.80 -1.60 -17.14
C ASP A 180 -19.48 -0.24 -16.86
N PRO A 181 -19.00 0.88 -17.43
CA PRO A 181 -19.61 2.19 -17.23
C PRO A 181 -20.91 2.42 -18.02
N GLY A 182 -21.23 1.56 -19.01
CA GLY A 182 -22.31 1.77 -19.98
C GLY A 182 -22.06 2.98 -20.90
N GLU A 183 -23.07 3.37 -21.69
CA GLU A 183 -22.93 4.44 -22.71
C GLU A 183 -22.90 5.87 -22.15
N LYS A 184 -23.54 6.11 -20.99
CA LYS A 184 -23.64 7.43 -20.34
C LYS A 184 -23.47 7.27 -18.82
N CYS A 185 -22.22 7.32 -18.38
CA CYS A 185 -21.85 6.98 -17.02
C CYS A 185 -21.82 8.19 -16.07
N TYR A 186 -22.60 8.12 -15.00
CA TYR A 186 -22.51 9.02 -13.85
C TYR A 186 -22.46 8.17 -12.58
N ILE A 187 -21.26 7.95 -12.06
CA ILE A 187 -21.05 7.17 -10.82
C ILE A 187 -20.51 8.14 -9.77
N ALA A 188 -21.13 8.12 -8.60
CA ALA A 188 -20.71 8.90 -7.44
C ALA A 188 -20.42 7.94 -6.28
N LEU A 189 -19.29 8.16 -5.62
CA LEU A 189 -18.85 7.43 -4.44
C LEU A 189 -18.69 8.44 -3.31
N GLY A 190 -19.22 8.13 -2.14
CA GLY A 190 -19.21 9.04 -1.01
C GLY A 190 -19.57 8.38 0.31
N LEU A 191 -19.27 9.08 1.39
CA LEU A 191 -19.68 8.73 2.75
C LEU A 191 -20.97 9.50 3.06
N ALA A 192 -21.95 8.80 3.65
CA ALA A 192 -23.23 9.39 4.07
C ALA A 192 -23.28 9.57 5.58
#